data_AF-A0A2E6VHX6-F1
#
_entry.id   AF-A0A2E6VHX6-F1
#
_cell.length_a   1.000
_cell.length_b   1.000
_cell.length_c   1.000
_cell.angle_alpha   90.00
_cell.angle_beta   90.00
_cell.angle_gamma   90.00
#
_symmetry.space_group_name_H-M   'P 1'
#
loop_
_entity.id
_entity.type
_entity.pdbx_description
1 polymer ?
#
loop_
_entity_poly.entity_id
_entity_poly.type
_entity_poly.pdbx_seq_one_letter_code
_entity_poly.pdbx_strand_id
1 'polypeptide(L)' 'MANENKKLDFESSLKELEIIVSKLEDENINLEDSVKSFEKGINLVKKCQEQLQSAELKIKKLLDDGSSKELDI' A
#
# COMPACT_ATOMS: atom_id res chain seq x y z
N MET A 1 -5.99 -13.83 -15.33
CA MET A 1 -5.63 -14.14 -13.93
C MET A 1 -4.52 -13.24 -13.35
N ALA A 2 -4.28 -12.02 -13.86
CA ALA A 2 -3.12 -11.20 -13.46
C ALA A 2 -3.41 -10.07 -12.46
N ASN A 3 -4.69 -9.74 -12.20
CA ASN A 3 -5.07 -8.61 -11.35
C ASN A 3 -5.39 -8.98 -9.89
N GLU A 4 -5.72 -10.25 -9.60
CA GLU A 4 -6.09 -10.66 -8.23
C GLU A 4 -4.86 -10.72 -7.31
N ASN A 5 -3.72 -11.18 -7.82
CA ASN A 5 -2.47 -11.24 -7.04
C ASN A 5 -1.96 -9.86 -6.58
N LYS A 6 -2.12 -8.81 -7.41
CA LYS A 6 -1.74 -7.45 -6.99
C LYS A 6 -2.70 -6.85 -5.96
N LYS A 7 -3.99 -7.17 -6.07
CA LYS A 7 -4.99 -6.71 -5.11
C LYS A 7 -4.79 -7.36 -3.74
N LEU A 8 -4.50 -8.66 -3.75
CA LEU A 8 -4.10 -9.41 -2.56
C LEU A 8 -2.83 -8.85 -1.93
N ASP A 9 -1.84 -8.43 -2.74
CA ASP A 9 -0.57 -7.88 -2.24
C ASP A 9 -0.74 -6.49 -1.58
N PHE A 10 -1.61 -5.61 -2.11
CA PHE A 10 -1.92 -4.32 -1.48
C PHE A 10 -2.67 -4.49 -0.15
N GLU A 11 -3.79 -5.21 -0.17
CA GLU A 11 -4.61 -5.43 1.03
C GLU A 11 -3.83 -6.16 2.13
N SER A 12 -2.93 -7.08 1.75
CA SER A 12 -2.05 -7.75 2.71
C SER A 12 -1.02 -6.79 3.30
N SER A 13 -0.40 -5.94 2.46
CA SER A 13 0.58 -4.94 2.93
C SER A 13 -0.08 -3.92 3.86
N LEU A 14 -1.34 -3.54 3.60
CA LEU A 14 -2.12 -2.65 4.45
C LEU A 14 -2.46 -3.29 5.81
N LYS A 15 -2.92 -4.55 5.81
CA LYS A 15 -3.16 -5.31 7.06
C LYS A 15 -1.89 -5.46 7.89
N GLU A 16 -0.76 -5.69 7.24
CA GLU A 16 0.51 -5.80 7.94
C GLU A 16 0.95 -4.47 8.56
N LEU A 17 0.66 -3.35 7.90
CA LEU A 17 0.86 -2.01 8.46
C LEU A 17 -0.03 -1.74 9.68
N GLU A 18 -1.31 -2.14 9.64
CA GLU A 18 -2.23 -2.03 10.79
C GLU A 18 -1.70 -2.82 12.01
N ILE A 19 -1.18 -4.03 11.78
CA ILE A 19 -0.56 -4.85 12.83
C ILE A 19 0.68 -4.15 13.41
N ILE A 20 1.50 -3.51 12.57
CA ILE A 20 2.69 -2.78 13.03
C ILE A 20 2.29 -1.57 13.87
N VAL A 21 1.28 -0.80 13.43
CA VAL A 21 0.76 0.34 14.20
C VAL A 21 0.27 -0.12 15.57
N SER A 22 -0.54 -1.19 15.61
CA SER A 22 -1.02 -1.75 16.88
C SER A 22 0.12 -2.21 17.79
N LYS A 23 1.22 -2.73 17.25
CA LYS A 23 2.42 -3.08 18.05
C LYS A 23 3.16 -1.86 18.57
N LEU A 24 3.26 -0.80 17.77
CA LEU A 24 3.91 0.45 18.17
C LEU A 24 3.11 1.21 19.24
N GLU A 25 1.80 0.97 19.32
CA GLU A 25 0.91 1.49 20.36
C GLU A 25 0.95 0.68 21.67
N ASP A 26 1.55 -0.51 21.68
CA ASP A 26 1.70 -1.32 22.88
C ASP A 26 2.73 -0.69 23.84
N GLU A 27 2.29 -0.33 25.04
CA GLU A 27 3.13 0.27 26.09
C GLU A 27 4.28 -0.65 26.55
N ASN A 28 4.21 -1.96 26.27
CA ASN A 28 5.21 -2.95 26.64
C ASN A 28 6.25 -3.22 25.54
N ILE A 29 6.17 -2.52 24.40
CA ILE A 29 7.15 -2.72 23.33
C ILE A 29 8.54 -2.26 23.79
N ASN A 30 9.54 -3.12 23.62
CA ASN A 30 10.92 -2.74 23.90
C ASN A 30 11.51 -1.90 22.75
N LEU A 31 12.62 -1.22 23.03
CA LEU A 31 13.26 -0.31 22.07
C LEU A 31 13.72 -1.01 20.78
N GLU A 32 14.21 -2.25 20.87
CA GLU A 32 14.69 -2.96 19.68
C GLU A 32 13.52 -3.34 18.76
N ASP A 33 12.43 -3.82 19.33
CA ASP A 33 11.22 -4.19 18.61
C ASP A 33 10.47 -2.97 18.06
N SER A 34 10.50 -1.83 18.75
CA SER A 34 9.92 -0.59 18.23
C SER A 34 10.68 -0.07 17.01
N VAL A 35 12.02 -0.11 17.03
CA VAL A 35 12.85 0.25 15.88
C VAL A 35 12.59 -0.70 14.70
N LYS A 36 12.58 -2.01 14.93
CA LYS A 36 12.29 -3.00 13.87
C LYS A 36 10.88 -2.81 13.28
N SER A 37 9.89 -2.58 14.14
CA SER A 37 8.50 -2.36 13.71
C SER A 37 8.39 -1.08 12.89
N PHE A 38 9.07 0.00 13.29
CA PHE A 38 9.12 1.25 12.56
C PHE A 38 9.76 1.10 11.18
N GLU A 39 10.95 0.48 11.09
CA GLU A 39 11.63 0.22 9.82
C GLU A 39 10.74 -0.60 8.85
N LYS A 40 10.10 -1.64 9.37
CA LYS A 40 9.17 -2.46 8.59
C LYS A 40 7.95 -1.66 8.12
N GLY A 41 7.39 -0.81 8.99
CA GLY A 41 6.29 0.08 8.65
C GLY A 41 6.63 1.03 7.51
N ILE A 42 7.81 1.67 7.56
CA ILE A 42 8.29 2.57 6.49
C ILE A 42 8.41 1.83 5.15
N ASN A 43 8.93 0.60 5.14
CA ASN A 43 9.06 -0.19 3.92
C ASN A 43 7.69 -0.57 3.34
N LEU A 44 6.73 -0.94 4.18
CA LEU A 44 5.36 -1.25 3.74
C LEU A 44 4.65 -0.02 3.17
N VAL A 45 4.79 1.15 3.81
CA VAL A 45 4.22 2.40 3.30
C VAL A 45 4.74 2.72 1.91
N LYS A 46 6.06 2.61 1.69
CA LYS A 46 6.68 2.81 0.37
C LYS A 46 6.11 1.84 -0.67
N LYS A 47 6.01 0.56 -0.33
CA LYS A 47 5.44 -0.47 -1.21
C LYS A 47 3.99 -0.16 -1.58
N CYS A 48 3.17 0.25 -0.61
CA CYS A 48 1.78 0.65 -0.86
C CYS A 48 1.69 1.86 -1.80
N GLN A 49 2.53 2.88 -1.60
CA GLN A 49 2.60 4.06 -2.46
C GLN A 49 2.97 3.70 -3.90
N GLU A 50 3.98 2.86 -4.10
CA GLU A 50 4.39 2.38 -5.44
C GLU A 50 3.26 1.65 -6.16
N GLN A 51 2.47 0.84 -5.42
CA GLN A 51 1.33 0.13 -5.98
C GLN A 51 0.20 1.07 -6.39
N LEU A 52 -0.12 2.05 -5.54
CA LEU A 52 -1.11 3.09 -5.85
C LEU A 52 -0.69 3.89 -7.08
N GLN A 53 0.58 4.32 -7.14
CA GLN A 53 1.12 5.04 -8.31
C GLN A 53 1.06 4.17 -9.58
N SER A 54 1.39 2.87 -9.48
CA SER A 54 1.26 1.96 -10.61
C SER A 54 -0.18 1.79 -11.08
N ALA A 55 -1.14 1.75 -10.14
CA ALA A 55 -2.56 1.68 -10.46
C ALA A 55 -3.05 2.98 -11.13
N GLU A 56 -2.69 4.14 -10.59
CA GLU A 56 -3.02 5.45 -11.15
C GLU A 56 -2.48 5.61 -12.58
N LEU A 57 -1.21 5.24 -12.81
CA LEU A 57 -0.60 5.27 -14.15
C LEU A 57 -1.32 4.35 -15.14
N LYS A 58 -1.79 3.18 -14.69
CA LYS A 58 -2.58 2.29 -15.54
C LYS A 58 -3.93 2.91 -15.88
N ILE A 59 -4.62 3.50 -14.90
CA ILE A 59 -5.90 4.20 -15.11
C ILE A 59 -5.68 5.33 -16.12
N LYS A 60 -4.68 6.18 -15.91
CA LYS A 60 -4.36 7.28 -16.81
C LYS A 60 -4.10 6.82 -18.23
N LYS A 61 -3.32 5.75 -18.43
CA LYS A 61 -3.09 5.17 -19.77
C LYS A 61 -4.37 4.68 -20.43
N LEU A 62 -5.28 4.04 -19.67
CA LEU A 62 -6.57 3.58 -20.21
C LEU A 62 -7.48 4.74 -20.61
N LEU A 63 -7.41 5.87 -19.89
CA LEU A 63 -8.12 7.10 -20.23
C LEU A 63 -7.50 7.79 -21.46
N ASP A 64 -6.17 7.87 -21.53
CA ASP A 64 -5.43 8.50 -22.63
C ASP A 64 -5.51 7.70 -23.95
N ASP A 65 -5.54 6.35 -23.90
CA ASP A 65 -5.67 5.46 -25.06
C ASP A 65 -7.13 5.39 -25.61
N GLY A 66 -8.01 6.29 -25.19
CA GLY A 66 -9.27 6.58 -25.87
C GLY A 66 -10.49 5.74 -25.47
N SER A 67 -10.48 5.10 -24.29
CA SER A 67 -11.60 4.26 -23.82
C SER A 67 -12.57 4.94 -22.86
N SER A 68 -12.40 6.21 -22.49
CA SER A 68 -13.39 6.97 -21.71
C SER A 68 -13.18 8.48 -21.86
N LYS A 69 -13.78 9.07 -22.91
CA LYS A 69 -14.25 10.46 -22.82
C LYS A 69 -15.48 10.43 -21.91
N GLU A 70 -15.30 10.84 -20.65
CA GLU A 70 -16.30 11.29 -19.66
C GLU A 70 -15.91 10.77 -18.28
N LEU A 71 -15.05 11.52 -17.58
CA LEU A 71 -15.17 11.69 -16.14
C LEU A 71 -14.76 13.13 -15.85
N ASP A 72 -15.71 14.04 -16.06
CA ASP A 72 -15.71 15.33 -15.38
C ASP A 72 -15.96 15.06 -13.89
N ILE A 73 -14.93 15.22 -13.07
CA ILE A 73 -15.07 15.47 -11.62
C ILE A 73 -14.09 16.60 -11.27
#